data_AF-A0A1V5GCS5-F1
#
_entry.id   AF-A0A1V5GCS5-F1
#
_cell.length_a   1.000
_cell.length_b   1.000
_cell.length_c   1.000
_cell.angle_alpha   90.00
_cell.angle_beta   90.00
_cell.angle_gamma   90.00
#
_symmetry.space_group_name_H-M   'P 1'
#
loop_
_entity.id
_entity.type
_entity.pdbx_description
1 polymer ?
#
loop_
_entity_poly.entity_id
_entity_poly.type
_entity_poly.pdbx_seq_one_letter_code
_entity_poly.pdbx_strand_id
1 'polypeptide(L)'
;MKQYFQFRHLVLLLLIAASLFIFSCSVGSKSATTNGQNDEMQNHEQISVMLDSFNKAAAKADYITYFNFYTDDAIFTGTDATERWNKKEFMIWAKPFFDRGRAWNFTSIQRHIYFDNSGKFAWFDELLNTQMKICRGSGVVIRQGSEWKVAQYILSATVPNDIMNDVVKMKAKAEDSIINKLLHH
;
A
#
# COMPACT_ATOMS: atom_id res chain seq x y z
N MET A 1 57.96 43.57 -40.29
CA MET A 1 57.68 42.37 -39.45
C MET A 1 57.23 42.67 -38.01
N LYS A 2 57.65 43.75 -37.34
CA LYS A 2 57.22 44.05 -35.95
C LYS A 2 55.74 44.44 -35.78
N GLN A 3 55.12 45.05 -36.80
CA GLN A 3 53.73 45.56 -36.71
C GLN A 3 52.65 44.45 -36.83
N TYR A 4 52.95 43.36 -37.54
CA TYR A 4 52.10 42.17 -37.64
C TYR A 4 52.05 41.34 -36.35
N PHE A 5 53.11 41.41 -35.54
CA PHE A 5 53.22 40.66 -34.29
C PHE A 5 52.38 41.30 -33.16
N GLN A 6 52.31 42.64 -33.13
CA GLN A 6 51.50 43.39 -32.16
C GLN A 6 50.00 43.23 -32.41
N PHE A 7 49.57 43.15 -33.68
CA PHE A 7 48.16 42.96 -34.04
C PHE A 7 47.64 41.55 -33.68
N ARG A 8 48.49 40.52 -33.80
CA ARG A 8 48.16 39.14 -33.37
C ARG A 8 48.00 39.02 -31.86
N HIS A 9 48.79 39.73 -31.07
CA HIS A 9 48.64 39.71 -29.60
C HIS A 9 47.42 40.49 -29.12
N LEU A 10 47.05 41.58 -29.79
CA LEU A 10 45.85 42.35 -29.46
C LEU A 10 44.56 41.58 -29.77
N VAL A 11 44.51 40.85 -30.89
CA VAL A 11 43.38 39.98 -31.26
C VAL A 11 43.28 38.76 -30.33
N LEU A 12 44.41 38.18 -29.90
CA LEU A 12 44.42 37.06 -28.96
C LEU A 12 43.98 37.48 -27.54
N LEU A 13 44.33 38.69 -27.09
CA LEU A 13 43.88 39.24 -25.81
C LEU A 13 42.38 39.59 -25.79
N LEU A 14 41.81 40.05 -26.91
CA LEU A 14 40.37 40.28 -27.05
C LEU A 14 39.54 38.99 -27.08
N LEU A 15 40.08 37.88 -27.59
CA LEU A 15 39.41 36.57 -27.58
C LEU A 15 39.44 35.89 -26.20
N ILE A 16 40.45 36.17 -25.37
CA ILE A 16 40.53 35.67 -23.99
C ILE A 16 39.59 36.48 -23.07
N ALA A 17 39.38 37.78 -23.33
CA ALA A 17 38.41 38.58 -22.58
C ALA A 17 36.94 38.20 -22.84
N ALA A 18 36.62 37.69 -24.03
CA ALA A 18 35.26 37.26 -24.39
C ALA A 18 34.87 35.87 -23.83
N SER A 19 35.83 35.08 -23.34
CA SER A 19 35.60 33.73 -22.79
C SER A 19 35.41 33.69 -21.27
N LEU A 20 35.56 34.82 -20.57
CA LEU A 20 35.37 34.94 -19.12
C LEU A 20 33.97 35.45 -18.71
N PHE A 21 33.04 35.63 -19.64
CA PHE A 21 31.70 36.18 -19.37
C PHE A 21 30.53 35.17 -19.47
N ILE A 22 30.79 33.86 -19.63
CA ILE A 22 29.71 32.85 -19.80
C ILE A 22 29.61 31.88 -18.60
N PHE A 23 30.31 32.12 -17.49
CA PHE A 23 30.29 31.22 -16.32
C PHE A 23 29.57 31.76 -15.09
N SER A 24 28.56 32.62 -15.28
CA SER A 24 27.72 33.09 -14.17
C SER A 24 26.25 33.09 -14.58
N CYS A 25 25.66 31.89 -14.61
CA CYS A 25 24.25 31.63 -14.30
C CYS A 25 23.97 30.12 -14.40
N SER A 26 24.56 29.36 -13.49
CA SER A 26 23.94 28.12 -13.01
C SER A 26 23.56 28.33 -11.54
N VAL A 27 22.69 29.30 -11.30
CA VAL A 27 21.89 29.30 -10.07
C VAL A 27 21.00 28.07 -10.19
N GLY A 28 21.42 27.00 -9.52
CA GLY A 28 20.67 25.77 -9.41
C GLY A 28 19.30 26.09 -8.84
N SER A 29 18.28 25.97 -9.69
CA SER A 29 16.92 25.73 -9.25
C SER A 29 16.96 24.45 -8.43
N LYS A 30 17.02 24.58 -7.09
CA LYS A 30 16.70 23.48 -6.18
C LYS A 30 15.24 23.15 -6.46
N SER A 31 15.02 22.16 -7.30
CA SER A 31 13.73 21.49 -7.45
C SER A 31 13.34 20.97 -6.07
N ALA A 32 12.35 21.60 -5.45
CA ALA A 32 11.78 21.19 -4.16
C ALA A 32 10.91 19.92 -4.28
N THR A 33 11.05 19.16 -5.37
CA THR A 33 10.18 18.03 -5.72
C THR A 33 10.77 16.66 -5.33
N THR A 34 12.01 16.58 -4.86
CA THR A 34 12.71 15.30 -4.66
C THR A 34 12.44 14.61 -3.32
N ASN A 35 12.12 15.35 -2.24
CA ASN A 35 11.95 14.73 -0.92
C ASN A 35 10.61 13.98 -0.79
N GLY A 36 9.50 14.59 -1.23
CA GLY A 36 8.17 13.96 -1.10
C GLY A 36 7.98 12.70 -1.94
N GLN A 37 8.55 12.67 -3.16
CA GLN A 37 8.47 11.50 -4.04
C GLN A 37 9.28 10.30 -3.51
N ASN A 38 10.43 10.57 -2.89
CA ASN A 38 11.27 9.53 -2.29
C ASN A 38 10.61 8.94 -1.03
N ASP A 39 9.97 9.79 -0.22
CA ASP A 39 9.26 9.34 1.00
C ASP A 39 8.05 8.46 0.65
N GLU A 40 7.28 8.83 -0.39
CA GLU A 40 6.13 8.02 -0.83
C GLU A 40 6.56 6.66 -1.38
N MET A 41 7.61 6.62 -2.21
CA MET A 41 8.18 5.36 -2.71
C MET A 41 8.70 4.47 -1.58
N GLN A 42 9.36 5.06 -0.58
CA GLN A 42 9.83 4.31 0.59
C GLN A 42 8.66 3.77 1.42
N ASN A 43 7.65 4.60 1.69
CA ASN A 43 6.46 4.17 2.44
C ASN A 43 5.70 3.07 1.68
N HIS A 44 5.62 3.16 0.35
CA HIS A 44 5.01 2.13 -0.50
C HIS A 44 5.71 0.78 -0.33
N GLU A 45 7.04 0.75 -0.38
CA GLU A 45 7.81 -0.47 -0.18
C GLU A 45 7.63 -1.02 1.24
N GLN A 46 7.67 -0.14 2.26
CA GLN A 46 7.46 -0.54 3.66
C GLN A 46 6.09 -1.18 3.89
N ILE A 47 5.03 -0.60 3.34
CA ILE A 47 3.67 -1.15 3.45
C ILE A 47 3.57 -2.47 2.67
N SER A 48 4.17 -2.55 1.48
CA SER A 48 4.17 -3.79 0.68
C SER A 48 4.82 -4.95 1.42
N VAL A 49 6.03 -4.74 1.97
CA VAL A 49 6.75 -5.72 2.78
C VAL A 49 5.98 -6.08 4.05
N MET A 50 5.35 -5.09 4.69
CA MET A 50 4.52 -5.31 5.88
C MET A 50 3.32 -6.21 5.55
N LEU A 51 2.58 -5.95 4.48
CA LEU A 51 1.42 -6.75 4.07
C LEU A 51 1.81 -8.18 3.63
N ASP A 52 2.96 -8.35 2.98
CA ASP A 52 3.47 -9.68 2.65
C ASP A 52 3.89 -10.46 3.91
N SER A 53 4.51 -9.78 4.86
CA SER A 53 4.89 -10.36 6.16
C SER A 53 3.66 -10.71 7.01
N PHE A 54 2.63 -9.88 6.96
CA PHE A 54 1.32 -10.12 7.55
C PHE A 54 0.68 -11.42 7.01
N ASN A 55 0.62 -11.57 5.68
CA ASN A 55 0.10 -12.80 5.06
C ASN A 55 0.97 -14.02 5.38
N LYS A 56 2.29 -13.86 5.43
CA LYS A 56 3.24 -14.92 5.80
C LYS A 56 3.09 -15.37 7.25
N ALA A 57 2.82 -14.46 8.19
CA ALA A 57 2.58 -14.79 9.59
C ALA A 57 1.32 -15.65 9.73
N ALA A 58 0.23 -15.31 9.03
CA ALA A 58 -0.96 -16.15 8.99
C ALA A 58 -0.70 -17.53 8.37
N ALA A 59 0.01 -17.59 7.23
CA ALA A 59 0.32 -18.85 6.56
C ALA A 59 1.13 -19.81 7.44
N LYS A 60 1.94 -19.28 8.36
CA LYS A 60 2.72 -20.04 9.35
C LYS A 60 1.98 -20.29 10.66
N ALA A 61 0.73 -19.83 10.78
CA ALA A 61 -0.03 -19.81 12.02
C ALA A 61 0.72 -19.13 13.20
N ASP A 62 1.50 -18.09 12.91
CA ASP A 62 2.15 -17.27 13.92
C ASP A 62 1.17 -16.23 14.45
N TYR A 63 0.38 -16.65 15.45
CA TYR A 63 -0.71 -15.87 16.02
C TYR A 63 -0.26 -14.52 16.59
N ILE A 64 0.84 -14.50 17.34
CA ILE A 64 1.30 -13.28 18.02
C ILE A 64 1.80 -12.28 16.97
N THR A 65 2.66 -12.71 16.05
CA THR A 65 3.19 -11.83 15.01
C THR A 65 2.08 -11.32 14.10
N TYR A 66 1.13 -12.18 13.72
CA TYR A 66 0.00 -11.79 12.88
C TYR A 66 -0.82 -10.65 13.51
N PHE A 67 -1.18 -10.78 14.79
CA PHE A 67 -1.98 -9.77 15.48
C PHE A 67 -1.19 -8.51 15.87
N ASN A 68 0.15 -8.56 15.86
CA ASN A 68 1.00 -7.37 16.06
C ASN A 68 0.98 -6.40 14.87
N PHE A 69 0.63 -6.87 13.66
CA PHE A 69 0.42 -5.99 12.51
C PHE A 69 -0.84 -5.14 12.61
N TYR A 70 -1.77 -5.45 13.51
CA TYR A 70 -2.99 -4.65 13.71
C TYR A 70 -2.80 -3.57 14.77
N THR A 71 -3.43 -2.42 14.55
CA THR A 71 -3.67 -1.43 15.62
C THR A 71 -4.61 -2.01 16.67
N ASP A 72 -4.59 -1.48 17.89
CA ASP A 72 -5.41 -2.04 18.98
C ASP A 72 -6.92 -1.85 18.78
N ASP A 73 -7.30 -0.85 18.01
CA ASP A 73 -8.67 -0.50 17.62
C ASP A 73 -9.07 -1.04 16.23
N ALA A 74 -8.25 -1.90 15.63
CA ALA A 74 -8.46 -2.33 14.25
C ALA A 74 -9.77 -3.10 14.06
N ILE A 75 -10.34 -2.98 12.85
CA ILE A 75 -11.52 -3.71 12.40
C ILE A 75 -11.14 -4.71 11.31
N PHE A 76 -11.63 -5.95 11.44
CA PHE A 76 -11.56 -6.96 10.40
C PHE A 76 -12.97 -7.33 9.94
N THR A 77 -13.16 -7.37 8.62
CA THR A 77 -14.36 -7.88 7.98
C THR A 77 -13.98 -9.07 7.10
N GLY A 78 -14.59 -10.21 7.39
CA GLY A 78 -14.43 -11.43 6.62
C GLY A 78 -15.30 -11.45 5.36
N THR A 79 -15.39 -12.62 4.74
CA THR A 79 -16.14 -12.79 3.48
C THR A 79 -17.63 -13.02 3.70
N ASP A 80 -18.03 -13.52 4.87
CA ASP A 80 -19.45 -13.71 5.22
C ASP A 80 -20.04 -12.41 5.79
N ALA A 81 -21.31 -12.13 5.48
CA ALA A 81 -21.99 -10.88 5.83
C ALA A 81 -22.07 -10.62 7.35
N THR A 82 -21.92 -11.67 8.17
CA THR A 82 -21.93 -11.58 9.63
C THR A 82 -20.53 -11.37 10.23
N GLU A 83 -19.47 -11.46 9.42
CA GLU A 83 -18.09 -11.40 9.86
C GLU A 83 -17.60 -9.95 9.93
N ARG A 84 -17.81 -9.31 11.08
CA ARG A 84 -17.23 -8.01 11.40
C ARG A 84 -16.82 -7.97 12.87
N TRP A 85 -15.52 -7.83 13.11
CA TRP A 85 -14.94 -7.91 14.45
C TRP A 85 -13.99 -6.75 14.70
N ASN A 86 -13.95 -6.27 15.95
CA ASN A 86 -12.76 -5.57 16.42
C ASN A 86 -11.60 -6.56 16.64
N LYS A 87 -10.37 -6.07 16.77
CA LYS A 87 -9.18 -6.91 16.97
C LYS A 87 -9.34 -7.96 18.08
N LYS A 88 -9.92 -7.60 19.23
CA LYS A 88 -10.06 -8.55 20.36
C LYS A 88 -11.02 -9.69 20.04
N GLU A 89 -12.15 -9.37 19.42
CA GLU A 89 -13.13 -10.37 18.95
C GLU A 89 -12.51 -11.26 17.87
N PHE A 90 -11.79 -10.65 16.91
CA PHE A 90 -11.14 -11.39 15.83
C PHE A 90 -10.05 -12.33 16.37
N MET A 91 -9.26 -11.87 17.35
CA MET A 91 -8.28 -12.68 18.06
C MET A 91 -8.91 -13.93 18.68
N ILE A 92 -10.05 -13.78 19.34
CA ILE A 92 -10.78 -14.91 19.96
C ILE A 92 -11.28 -15.87 18.87
N TRP A 93 -11.96 -15.33 17.86
CA TRP A 93 -12.53 -16.13 16.77
C TRP A 93 -11.47 -16.87 15.95
N ALA A 94 -10.33 -16.22 15.69
CA ALA A 94 -9.25 -16.77 14.87
C ALA A 94 -8.42 -17.84 15.60
N LYS A 95 -8.37 -17.80 16.93
CA LYS A 95 -7.46 -18.64 17.74
C LYS A 95 -7.54 -20.14 17.43
N PRO A 96 -8.72 -20.78 17.27
CA PRO A 96 -8.80 -22.20 16.93
C PRO A 96 -8.19 -22.55 15.56
N PHE A 97 -8.11 -21.60 14.62
CA PHE A 97 -7.49 -21.82 13.31
C PHE A 97 -5.96 -21.80 13.41
N PHE A 98 -5.42 -20.81 14.13
CA PHE A 98 -3.99 -20.70 14.41
C PHE A 98 -3.48 -21.87 15.27
N ASP A 99 -4.20 -22.27 16.31
CA ASP A 99 -3.81 -23.38 17.19
C ASP A 99 -3.74 -24.73 16.45
N ARG A 100 -4.50 -24.89 15.36
CA ARG A 100 -4.44 -26.09 14.48
C ARG A 100 -3.35 -26.02 13.41
N GLY A 101 -2.51 -24.97 13.43
CA GLY A 101 -1.45 -24.74 12.46
C GLY A 101 -1.94 -24.41 11.04
N ARG A 102 -3.24 -24.08 10.89
CA ARG A 102 -3.89 -23.86 9.58
C ARG A 102 -4.84 -22.67 9.65
N ALA A 103 -4.29 -21.47 9.46
CA ALA A 103 -5.05 -20.26 9.19
C ALA A 103 -5.18 -20.04 7.67
N TRP A 104 -5.17 -18.79 7.20
CA TRP A 104 -5.17 -18.44 5.78
C TRP A 104 -3.75 -18.42 5.20
N ASN A 105 -3.65 -18.69 3.90
CA ASN A 105 -2.40 -18.64 3.15
C ASN A 105 -2.64 -17.88 1.86
N PHE A 106 -2.36 -16.59 1.90
CA PHE A 106 -2.63 -15.66 0.80
C PHE A 106 -1.32 -15.17 0.19
N THR A 107 -1.32 -14.95 -1.11
CA THR A 107 -0.20 -14.34 -1.84
C THR A 107 -0.74 -13.22 -2.70
N SER A 108 -0.15 -12.03 -2.59
CA SER A 108 -0.54 -10.88 -3.42
C SER A 108 -0.18 -11.14 -4.89
N ILE A 109 -1.14 -10.87 -5.77
CA ILE A 109 -0.98 -10.93 -7.23
C ILE A 109 -0.74 -9.51 -7.76
N GLN A 110 -1.51 -8.56 -7.25
CA GLN A 110 -1.49 -7.16 -7.65
C GLN A 110 -1.90 -6.34 -6.43
N ARG A 111 -1.16 -5.27 -6.15
CA ARG A 111 -1.42 -4.37 -5.03
C ARG A 111 -1.31 -2.93 -5.48
N HIS A 112 -2.26 -2.12 -5.04
CA HIS A 112 -2.25 -0.68 -5.18
C HIS A 112 -2.25 -0.06 -3.79
N ILE A 113 -1.41 0.95 -3.57
CA ILE A 113 -1.30 1.65 -2.30
C ILE A 113 -1.40 3.15 -2.61
N TYR A 114 -2.21 3.82 -1.81
CA TYR A 114 -2.50 5.23 -1.95
C TYR A 114 -2.24 5.93 -0.61
N PHE A 115 -1.81 7.17 -0.67
CA PHE A 115 -1.40 7.92 0.51
C PHE A 115 -2.27 9.15 0.72
N ASP A 116 -2.47 9.49 1.99
CA ASP A 116 -2.95 10.81 2.34
C ASP A 116 -1.82 11.85 2.24
N ASN A 117 -2.18 13.14 2.19
CA ASN A 117 -1.19 14.23 2.09
C ASN A 117 -0.26 14.32 3.32
N SER A 118 -0.62 13.74 4.47
CA SER A 118 0.23 13.74 5.66
C SER A 118 1.25 12.61 5.70
N GLY A 119 1.11 11.59 4.83
CA GLY A 119 1.97 10.41 4.83
C GLY A 119 1.86 9.56 6.10
N LYS A 120 0.77 9.72 6.87
CA LYS A 120 0.51 8.96 8.11
C LYS A 120 -0.56 7.90 7.91
N PHE A 121 -1.36 8.03 6.85
CA PHE A 121 -2.41 7.12 6.47
C PHE A 121 -2.17 6.66 5.04
N ALA A 122 -2.43 5.40 4.80
CA ALA A 122 -2.53 4.86 3.46
C ALA A 122 -3.70 3.89 3.38
N TRP A 123 -4.28 3.77 2.19
CA TRP A 123 -5.26 2.74 1.89
C TRP A 123 -4.76 1.91 0.73
N PHE A 124 -5.18 0.65 0.69
CA PHE A 124 -4.75 -0.28 -0.33
C PHE A 124 -5.90 -1.14 -0.81
N ASP A 125 -5.75 -1.63 -2.03
CA ASP A 125 -6.47 -2.79 -2.52
C ASP A 125 -5.48 -3.77 -3.16
N GLU A 126 -5.77 -5.06 -3.02
CA GLU A 126 -4.98 -6.11 -3.61
C GLU A 126 -5.85 -7.26 -4.11
N LEU A 127 -5.41 -7.89 -5.19
CA LEU A 127 -5.88 -9.21 -5.58
C LEU A 127 -4.96 -10.26 -4.95
N LEU A 128 -5.57 -11.24 -4.31
CA LEU A 128 -4.89 -12.30 -3.57
C LEU A 128 -5.14 -13.64 -4.25
N ASN A 129 -4.10 -14.43 -4.43
CA ASN A 129 -4.25 -15.87 -4.65
C ASN A 129 -4.50 -16.54 -3.31
N THR A 130 -5.64 -17.22 -3.18
CA THR A 130 -6.09 -17.84 -1.93
C THR A 130 -6.63 -19.25 -2.18
N GLN A 131 -6.98 -19.96 -1.10
CA GLN A 131 -7.72 -21.22 -1.18
C GLN A 131 -9.12 -21.06 -1.81
N MET A 132 -9.69 -19.86 -1.77
CA MET A 132 -10.99 -19.51 -2.36
C MET A 132 -10.86 -18.98 -3.81
N LYS A 133 -9.71 -19.17 -4.46
CA LYS A 133 -9.31 -18.47 -5.71
C LYS A 133 -9.05 -16.99 -5.44
N ILE A 134 -9.40 -16.10 -6.37
CA ILE A 134 -9.10 -14.68 -6.24
C ILE A 134 -10.00 -14.07 -5.17
N CYS A 135 -9.38 -13.57 -4.10
CA CYS A 135 -10.02 -12.66 -3.18
C CYS A 135 -9.49 -11.25 -3.41
N ARG A 136 -10.28 -10.25 -3.03
CA ARG A 136 -9.82 -8.87 -2.90
C ARG A 136 -9.61 -8.57 -1.43
N GLY A 137 -8.36 -8.26 -1.06
CA GLY A 137 -8.05 -7.62 0.20
C GLY A 137 -8.12 -6.11 0.00
N SER A 138 -8.72 -5.38 0.92
CA SER A 138 -8.61 -3.92 0.96
C SER A 138 -8.55 -3.44 2.39
N GLY A 139 -7.92 -2.29 2.62
CA GLY A 139 -7.76 -1.83 3.98
C GLY A 139 -7.13 -0.46 4.11
N VAL A 140 -7.02 -0.05 5.37
CA VAL A 140 -6.35 1.17 5.80
C VAL A 140 -5.19 0.77 6.69
N VAL A 141 -4.02 1.35 6.43
CA VAL A 141 -2.85 1.24 7.29
C VAL A 141 -2.50 2.62 7.84
N ILE A 142 -2.07 2.64 9.10
CA ILE A 142 -1.65 3.86 9.78
C ILE A 142 -0.23 3.70 10.31
N ARG A 143 0.49 4.81 10.35
CA ARG A 143 1.84 4.84 10.89
C ARG A 143 1.82 5.03 12.41
N GLN A 144 2.35 4.05 13.14
CA GLN A 144 2.58 4.11 14.59
C GLN A 144 4.09 4.11 14.86
N GLY A 145 4.64 5.30 15.11
CA GLY A 145 6.09 5.50 15.21
C GLY A 145 6.78 5.22 13.87
N SER A 146 7.69 4.25 13.85
CA SER A 146 8.37 3.80 12.62
C SER A 146 7.67 2.66 11.89
N GLU A 147 6.58 2.13 12.43
CA GLU A 147 5.89 0.96 11.89
C GLU A 147 4.57 1.32 11.20
N TRP A 148 4.20 0.58 10.16
CA TRP A 148 2.88 0.60 9.57
C TRP A 148 2.03 -0.53 10.14
N LYS A 149 0.79 -0.22 10.51
CA LYS A 149 -0.15 -1.20 11.06
C LYS A 149 -1.51 -1.11 10.40
N VAL A 150 -2.17 -2.25 10.26
CA VAL A 150 -3.53 -2.39 9.74
C VAL A 150 -4.52 -1.83 10.75
N ALA A 151 -5.25 -0.78 10.36
CA ALA A 151 -6.36 -0.22 11.11
C ALA A 151 -7.72 -0.77 10.63
N GLN A 152 -7.82 -1.13 9.34
CA GLN A 152 -8.98 -1.82 8.79
C GLN A 152 -8.53 -2.83 7.75
N TYR A 153 -9.15 -4.01 7.75
CA TYR A 153 -9.00 -5.00 6.69
C TYR A 153 -10.36 -5.57 6.28
N ILE A 154 -10.61 -5.63 4.98
CA ILE A 154 -11.80 -6.20 4.37
C ILE A 154 -11.34 -7.29 3.40
N LEU A 155 -11.82 -8.51 3.61
CA LEU A 155 -11.60 -9.62 2.69
C LEU A 155 -12.88 -9.93 1.93
N SER A 156 -12.84 -9.84 0.60
CA SER A 156 -13.98 -10.16 -0.25
C SER A 156 -13.64 -11.30 -1.20
N ALA A 157 -14.47 -12.34 -1.25
CA ALA A 157 -14.40 -13.32 -2.34
C ALA A 157 -14.87 -12.65 -3.64
N THR A 158 -14.05 -12.73 -4.70
CA THR A 158 -14.46 -12.18 -6.00
C THR A 158 -15.36 -13.18 -6.73
N VAL A 159 -16.38 -12.67 -7.42
CA VAL A 159 -17.32 -13.47 -8.22
C VAL A 159 -17.28 -12.94 -9.65
N PRO A 160 -16.99 -13.79 -10.65
CA PRO A 160 -17.15 -13.41 -12.05
C PRO A 160 -18.58 -12.95 -12.36
N ASN A 161 -18.70 -11.82 -13.07
CA ASN A 161 -20.01 -11.20 -13.30
C ASN A 161 -20.97 -12.07 -14.12
N ASP A 162 -20.45 -12.93 -14.98
CA ASP A 162 -21.22 -13.87 -15.82
C ASP A 162 -21.97 -14.93 -15.00
N ILE A 163 -21.45 -15.31 -13.82
CA ILE A 163 -22.10 -16.28 -12.92
C ILE A 163 -22.88 -15.62 -11.76
N MET A 164 -22.90 -14.29 -11.67
CA MET A 164 -23.47 -13.58 -10.52
C MET A 164 -24.95 -13.95 -10.27
N ASN A 165 -25.74 -14.13 -11.33
CA ASN A 165 -27.15 -14.51 -11.20
C ASN A 165 -27.34 -15.85 -10.47
N ASP A 166 -26.44 -16.80 -10.65
CA ASP A 166 -26.52 -18.10 -9.97
C ASP A 166 -26.01 -18.00 -8.54
N VAL A 167 -24.99 -17.19 -8.28
CA VAL A 167 -24.51 -16.88 -6.92
C VAL A 167 -25.60 -16.20 -6.09
N VAL A 168 -26.34 -15.24 -6.67
CA VAL A 168 -27.48 -14.61 -5.99
C VAL A 168 -28.52 -15.65 -5.57
N LYS A 169 -28.91 -16.56 -6.47
CA LYS A 169 -29.87 -17.64 -6.14
C LYS A 169 -29.36 -18.54 -5.01
N MET A 170 -28.06 -18.87 -5.02
CA MET A 170 -27.46 -19.76 -4.02
C MET A 170 -27.46 -19.14 -2.62
N LYS A 171 -27.23 -17.83 -2.50
CA LYS A 171 -27.13 -17.15 -1.19
C LYS A 171 -28.42 -16.51 -0.70
N ALA A 172 -29.43 -16.34 -1.57
CA ALA A 172 -30.69 -15.65 -1.29
C ALA A 172 -31.32 -16.09 0.05
N LYS A 173 -31.55 -17.39 0.27
CA LYS A 173 -32.19 -17.85 1.51
C LYS A 173 -31.45 -17.43 2.79
N ALA A 174 -30.12 -17.47 2.77
CA ALA A 174 -29.30 -17.11 3.92
C ALA A 174 -29.28 -15.58 4.11
N GLU A 175 -29.07 -14.84 3.04
CA GLU A 175 -28.91 -13.38 3.10
C GLU A 175 -30.23 -12.63 3.22
N ASP A 176 -31.33 -13.10 2.62
CA ASP A 176 -32.65 -12.47 2.75
C ASP A 176 -33.08 -12.42 4.22
N SER A 177 -32.79 -13.48 5.00
CA SER A 177 -33.04 -13.47 6.44
C SER A 177 -32.23 -12.41 7.17
N ILE A 178 -30.97 -12.18 6.76
CA ILE A 178 -30.10 -11.16 7.36
C ILE A 178 -30.57 -9.77 6.95
N ILE A 179 -30.89 -9.56 5.66
CA ILE A 179 -31.39 -8.30 5.11
C ILE A 179 -32.68 -7.90 5.82
N ASN A 180 -33.66 -8.79 5.92
CA ASN A 180 -34.92 -8.52 6.61
C ASN A 180 -34.70 -8.14 8.07
N LYS A 181 -33.76 -8.80 8.75
CA LYS A 181 -33.38 -8.48 10.12
C LYS A 181 -32.79 -7.06 10.22
N LEU A 182 -31.88 -6.69 9.32
CA LEU A 182 -31.18 -5.41 9.35
C LEU A 182 -32.04 -4.21 8.93
N LEU A 183 -33.03 -4.41 8.07
CA LEU A 183 -33.92 -3.34 7.59
C LEU A 183 -35.11 -3.05 8.52
N HIS A 184 -35.41 -3.96 9.45
CA HIS A 184 -36.61 -3.89 10.30
C HIS A 184 -36.31 -3.95 11.81
N HIS A 185 -35.06 -3.69 12.19
CA HIS A 185 -34.65 -3.37 13.56
C HIS A 185 -34.34 -1.87 13.66
#